data_AF-A0A9D6LTD8-F1
#
_entry.id   AF-A0A9D6LTD8-F1
#
_cell.length_a   1.000
_cell.length_b   1.000
_cell.length_c   1.000
_cell.angle_alpha   90.00
_cell.angle_beta   90.00
_cell.angle_gamma   90.00
#
_symmetry.space_group_name_H-M   'P 1'
#
loop_
_entity.id
_entity.type
_entity.pdbx_description
1 polymer ?
#
loop_
_entity_poly.entity_id
_entity_poly.type
_entity_poly.pdbx_seq_one_letter_code
_entity_poly.pdbx_strand_id
1 'polypeptide(L)'
;MSIDYLIQIVQSKITILKNAKNQAFANGDLQMLNTIDTELLENQNTLSQLNMLLEMQKAAAAANSTTAEVVATAVEAIQNPTQGPSASAVINGYDISAYATDALYEQKIQTIINGMPSFGAVGDIDRYIQNAVAGAPVTGDMVLGATSQYGVDIPLTMAIMELDSRFGTVGIGASTFNPGNIGNTGTTTQAFGSWAEGVSAVAEWLSRHHAGTAPAAPPPVVNAPTPNPTPAPTPSPIPPTNTPTPSVEASTSTPPTDTATSTPPIDTSVPVNSSTSTPADSDTSTSTPISLGRQSRSRNIG
;
A
#
# COMPACT_ATOMS: atom_id res chain seq x y z
N MET A 1 -4.41 25.81 24.67
CA MET A 1 -5.80 25.33 24.48
C MET A 1 -5.73 24.15 23.53
N SER A 2 -6.19 22.95 23.89
CA SER A 2 -6.11 21.78 23.00
C SER A 2 -7.16 21.87 21.88
N ILE A 3 -6.87 21.29 20.71
CA ILE A 3 -7.81 21.21 19.59
C ILE A 3 -9.08 20.45 19.99
N ASP A 4 -8.96 19.38 20.79
CA ASP A 4 -10.10 18.63 21.32
C ASP A 4 -11.06 19.50 22.12
N TYR A 5 -10.52 20.41 22.95
CA TYR A 5 -11.34 21.34 23.72
C TYR A 5 -12.08 22.35 22.83
N LEU A 6 -11.42 22.85 21.78
CA LEU A 6 -12.06 23.73 20.81
C LEU A 6 -13.20 23.02 20.05
N ILE A 7 -12.97 21.77 19.64
CA ILE A 7 -13.99 20.91 19.01
C ILE A 7 -15.21 20.78 19.95
N GLN A 8 -14.99 20.50 21.23
CA GLN A 8 -16.05 20.36 22.22
C GLN A 8 -16.87 21.66 22.41
N ILE A 9 -16.20 22.82 22.46
CA ILE A 9 -16.88 24.12 22.55
C ILE A 9 -17.77 24.35 21.33
N VAL A 10 -17.24 24.13 20.12
CA VAL A 10 -18.00 24.34 18.87
C VAL A 10 -19.19 23.37 18.78
N GLN A 11 -19.02 22.10 19.15
CA GLN A 11 -20.12 21.13 19.22
C GLN A 11 -21.21 21.54 20.22
N SER A 12 -20.81 22.07 21.37
CA SER A 12 -21.75 22.59 22.38
C SER A 12 -22.54 23.78 21.83
N LYS A 13 -21.86 24.71 21.15
CA LYS A 13 -22.51 25.85 20.49
C LYS A 13 -23.46 25.42 19.38
N ILE A 14 -23.10 24.45 18.53
CA ILE A 14 -23.98 23.89 17.50
C ILE A 14 -25.24 23.30 18.13
N THR A 15 -25.12 22.59 19.26
CA THR A 15 -26.27 22.04 19.98
C THR A 15 -27.22 23.15 20.47
N ILE A 16 -26.66 24.21 21.06
CA ILE A 16 -27.43 25.38 21.50
C ILE A 16 -28.16 26.04 20.31
N LEU A 17 -27.45 26.26 19.20
CA LEU A 17 -28.03 26.85 17.99
C LEU A 17 -29.15 25.99 17.40
N LYS A 18 -29.01 24.66 17.38
CA LYS A 18 -30.08 23.75 16.95
C LYS A 18 -31.33 23.87 17.83
N ASN A 19 -31.15 23.99 19.14
CA ASN A 19 -32.28 24.19 20.06
C ASN A 19 -32.95 25.55 19.84
N ALA A 20 -32.16 26.61 19.66
CA ALA A 20 -32.66 27.94 19.34
C ALA A 20 -33.41 27.96 17.99
N LYS A 21 -32.92 27.24 16.99
CA LYS A 21 -33.58 27.08 15.68
C LYS A 21 -34.98 26.50 15.83
N ASN A 22 -35.11 25.43 16.62
CA ASN A 22 -36.39 24.78 16.87
C ASN A 22 -37.38 25.72 17.56
N GLN A 23 -36.90 26.56 18.49
CA GLN A 23 -37.72 27.57 19.16
C GLN A 23 -38.16 28.70 18.19
N ALA A 24 -37.23 29.22 17.39
CA ALA A 24 -37.54 30.23 16.37
C ALA A 24 -38.58 29.71 15.37
N PHE A 25 -38.45 28.45 14.95
CA PHE A 25 -39.42 27.76 14.11
C PHE A 25 -40.80 27.65 14.77
N ALA A 26 -40.86 27.22 16.04
CA ALA A 26 -42.11 27.10 16.78
C ALA A 26 -42.83 28.46 16.97
N ASN A 27 -42.06 29.54 17.05
CA ASN A 27 -42.57 30.90 17.22
C ASN A 27 -42.87 31.62 15.89
N GLY A 28 -42.54 31.03 14.74
CA GLY A 28 -42.68 31.67 13.44
C GLY A 28 -41.72 32.85 13.19
N ASP A 29 -40.61 32.93 13.93
CA ASP A 29 -39.63 34.01 13.81
C ASP A 29 -38.62 33.71 12.69
N LEU A 30 -38.99 34.12 11.47
CA LEU A 30 -38.19 33.89 10.26
C LEU A 30 -36.86 34.66 10.26
N GLN A 31 -36.79 35.82 10.93
CA GLN A 31 -35.55 36.59 10.97
C GLN A 31 -34.52 35.88 11.84
N MET A 32 -34.93 35.47 13.05
CA MET A 32 -34.08 34.69 13.94
C MET A 32 -33.67 33.36 13.32
N LEU A 33 -34.55 32.70 12.58
CA LEU A 33 -34.24 31.46 11.86
C LEU A 33 -33.08 31.63 10.87
N ASN A 34 -33.11 32.69 10.04
CA ASN A 34 -32.05 32.96 9.06
C ASN A 34 -30.70 33.31 9.73
N THR A 35 -30.73 34.07 10.83
CA THR A 35 -29.53 34.36 11.63
C THR A 35 -28.93 33.08 12.21
N ILE A 36 -29.76 32.23 12.82
CA ILE A 36 -29.32 30.96 13.40
C ILE A 36 -28.76 30.03 12.34
N ASP A 37 -29.38 29.97 11.15
CA ASP A 37 -28.90 29.12 10.06
C ASP A 37 -27.54 29.56 9.52
N THR A 38 -27.29 30.87 9.43
CA THR A 38 -25.98 31.41 9.06
C THR A 38 -24.93 31.04 10.11
N GLU A 39 -25.22 31.28 11.39
CA GLU A 39 -24.30 30.91 12.47
C GLU A 39 -24.04 29.40 12.53
N LEU A 40 -25.06 28.57 12.29
CA LEU A 40 -24.93 27.13 12.31
C LEU A 40 -24.01 26.64 11.18
N LEU A 41 -24.14 27.22 9.98
CA LEU A 41 -23.24 26.92 8.85
C LEU A 41 -21.79 27.32 9.15
N GLU A 42 -21.56 28.51 9.72
CA GLU A 42 -20.22 28.97 10.11
C GLU A 42 -19.56 28.07 11.17
N ASN A 43 -20.33 27.66 12.19
CA ASN A 43 -19.82 26.77 13.24
C ASN A 43 -19.57 25.35 12.70
N GLN A 44 -20.38 24.86 11.76
CA GLN A 44 -20.13 23.59 11.08
C GLN A 44 -18.84 23.63 10.25
N ASN A 45 -18.59 24.71 9.51
CA ASN A 45 -17.36 24.89 8.76
C ASN A 45 -16.13 24.92 9.70
N THR A 46 -16.23 25.68 10.79
CA THR A 46 -15.19 25.74 11.82
C THR A 46 -14.90 24.35 12.41
N LEU A 47 -15.94 23.56 12.70
CA LEU A 47 -15.79 22.19 13.19
C LEU A 47 -15.05 21.29 12.20
N SER A 48 -15.38 21.38 10.90
CA SER A 48 -14.70 20.62 9.84
C SER A 48 -13.20 20.98 9.75
N GLN A 49 -12.86 22.27 9.85
CA GLN A 49 -11.46 22.73 9.83
C GLN A 49 -10.67 22.23 11.05
N LEU A 50 -11.28 22.27 12.25
CA LEU A 50 -10.66 21.75 13.47
C LEU A 50 -10.43 20.24 13.40
N ASN A 51 -11.38 19.47 12.88
CA ASN A 51 -11.20 18.03 12.68
C ASN A 51 -10.09 17.73 11.67
N MET A 52 -10.01 18.48 10.57
CA MET A 52 -8.90 18.34 9.61
C MET A 52 -7.54 18.58 10.27
N LEU A 53 -7.42 19.64 11.09
CA LEU A 53 -6.20 19.96 11.81
C LEU A 53 -5.83 18.86 12.83
N LEU A 54 -6.82 18.29 13.52
CA LEU A 54 -6.63 17.18 14.45
C LEU A 54 -6.09 15.93 13.74
N GLU A 55 -6.69 15.55 12.62
CA GLU A 55 -6.25 14.39 11.84
C GLU A 55 -4.86 14.60 11.24
N MET A 56 -4.55 15.81 10.78
CA MET A 56 -3.19 16.17 10.35
C MET A 56 -2.17 16.10 11.50
N GLN A 57 -2.54 16.50 12.71
CA GLN A 57 -1.66 16.39 13.88
C GLN A 57 -1.39 14.93 14.24
N LYS A 58 -2.41 14.06 14.16
CA LYS A 58 -2.24 12.62 14.35
C LYS A 58 -1.35 12.01 13.26
N ALA A 59 -1.54 12.39 12.00
CA ALA A 59 -0.72 11.93 10.89
C ALA A 59 0.74 12.37 11.04
N ALA A 60 0.98 13.61 11.42
CA ALA A 60 2.31 14.15 11.70
C ALA A 60 3.00 13.38 12.83
N ALA A 61 2.29 13.13 13.94
CA ALA A 61 2.81 12.33 15.05
C ALA A 61 3.14 10.90 14.63
N ALA A 62 2.28 10.25 13.83
CA ALA A 62 2.53 8.90 13.31
C ALA A 62 3.73 8.85 12.35
N ALA A 63 3.95 9.92 11.58
CA ALA A 63 5.06 10.04 10.64
C ALA A 63 6.37 10.58 11.28
N ASN A 64 6.39 10.83 12.59
CA ASN A 64 7.50 11.54 13.26
C ASN A 64 7.89 12.86 12.56
N SER A 65 6.89 13.57 12.04
CA SER A 65 7.03 14.80 11.26
C SER A 65 6.23 15.93 11.92
N THR A 66 6.43 17.17 11.47
CA THR A 66 5.66 18.32 11.94
C THR A 66 4.36 18.48 11.14
N THR A 67 3.35 19.09 11.74
CA THR A 67 2.09 19.40 11.03
C THR A 67 2.35 20.30 9.81
N ALA A 68 3.33 21.20 9.88
CA ALA A 68 3.71 22.06 8.76
C ALA A 68 4.27 21.27 7.57
N GLU A 69 5.10 20.27 7.84
CA GLU A 69 5.62 19.35 6.81
C GLU A 69 4.50 18.52 6.19
N VAL A 70 3.60 17.95 6.99
CA VAL A 70 2.44 17.20 6.47
C VAL A 70 1.56 18.07 5.56
N VAL A 71 1.33 19.33 5.93
CA VAL A 71 0.59 20.28 5.09
C VAL A 71 1.35 20.60 3.81
N ALA A 72 2.66 20.85 3.90
CA ALA A 72 3.48 21.13 2.74
C ALA A 72 3.42 19.96 1.74
N THR A 73 3.58 18.72 2.23
CA THR A 73 3.45 17.51 1.41
C THR A 73 2.05 17.34 0.81
N ALA A 74 1.00 17.59 1.60
CA ALA A 74 -0.38 17.48 1.12
C ALA A 74 -0.73 18.56 0.07
N VAL A 75 -0.28 19.80 0.28
CA VAL A 75 -0.46 20.91 -0.67
C VAL A 75 0.33 20.65 -1.94
N GLU A 76 1.56 20.15 -1.83
CA GLU A 76 2.37 19.74 -2.97
C GLU A 76 1.68 18.63 -3.77
N ALA A 77 1.10 17.62 -3.10
CA ALA A 77 0.33 16.57 -3.76
C ALA A 77 -0.95 17.06 -4.47
N ILE A 78 -1.57 18.15 -3.98
CA ILE A 78 -2.75 18.76 -4.61
C ILE A 78 -2.37 19.72 -5.75
N GLN A 79 -1.30 20.49 -5.57
CA GLN A 79 -0.84 21.50 -6.53
C GLN A 79 -0.03 20.92 -7.70
N ASN A 80 0.62 19.78 -7.49
CA ASN A 80 1.05 18.89 -8.55
C ASN A 80 0.02 17.76 -8.68
N PRO A 81 -1.15 18.00 -9.31
CA PRO A 81 -2.01 16.89 -9.69
C PRO A 81 -1.18 16.06 -10.66
N THR A 82 -0.63 14.95 -10.15
CA THR A 82 0.19 13.95 -10.82
C THR A 82 0.21 14.19 -12.32
N GLN A 83 1.19 14.97 -12.78
CA GLN A 83 1.48 15.02 -14.20
C GLN A 83 1.72 13.56 -14.57
N GLY A 84 0.95 13.05 -15.55
CA GLY A 84 1.24 11.75 -16.14
C GLY A 84 2.71 11.66 -16.52
N PRO A 85 3.21 10.42 -16.72
CA PRO A 85 4.63 10.07 -16.58
C PRO A 85 5.49 11.20 -17.12
N SER A 86 6.21 11.88 -16.22
CA SER A 86 7.02 13.02 -16.65
C SER A 86 7.94 12.44 -17.70
N ALA A 87 7.85 12.91 -18.94
CA ALA A 87 8.55 12.34 -20.10
C ALA A 87 10.09 12.48 -20.02
N SER A 88 10.64 12.67 -18.80
CA SER A 88 12.04 12.82 -18.45
C SER A 88 12.25 12.57 -16.94
N ALA A 89 11.48 11.71 -16.27
CA ALA A 89 11.69 11.38 -14.85
C ALA A 89 12.97 10.54 -14.69
N VAL A 90 14.10 11.25 -14.65
CA VAL A 90 15.41 10.67 -14.38
C VAL A 90 15.54 10.49 -12.87
N ILE A 91 15.55 9.23 -12.40
CA ILE A 91 15.80 8.89 -10.99
C ILE A 91 17.25 8.46 -10.84
N ASN A 92 18.01 9.12 -9.98
CA ASN A 92 19.43 8.82 -9.72
C ASN A 92 20.30 8.72 -11.00
N GLY A 93 19.95 9.47 -12.06
CA GLY A 93 20.66 9.41 -13.34
C GLY A 93 20.13 8.36 -14.33
N TYR A 94 19.03 7.67 -14.04
CA TYR A 94 18.40 6.66 -14.90
C TYR A 94 17.03 7.13 -15.40
N ASP A 95 16.80 7.04 -16.71
CA ASP A 95 15.49 7.27 -17.31
C ASP A 95 14.67 5.98 -17.28
N ILE A 96 13.73 5.89 -16.33
CA ILE A 96 12.86 4.71 -16.18
C ILE A 96 11.48 4.90 -16.82
N SER A 97 11.28 5.96 -17.62
CA SER A 97 9.97 6.27 -18.21
C SER A 97 9.46 5.19 -19.18
N ALA A 98 10.38 4.41 -19.77
CA ALA A 98 10.05 3.30 -20.66
C ALA A 98 9.85 1.96 -19.92
N TYR A 99 10.02 1.92 -18.60
CA TYR A 99 10.01 0.68 -17.82
C TYR A 99 8.60 0.11 -17.67
N ALA A 100 7.62 0.96 -17.33
CA ALA A 100 6.23 0.58 -17.10
C ALA A 100 5.26 1.59 -17.72
N THR A 101 4.04 1.13 -18.01
CA THR A 101 2.97 1.99 -18.54
C THR A 101 2.16 2.69 -17.44
N ASP A 102 2.44 2.40 -16.17
CA ASP A 102 1.79 3.06 -15.03
C ASP A 102 2.28 4.50 -14.92
N ALA A 103 1.36 5.46 -14.98
CA ALA A 103 1.66 6.89 -14.93
C ALA A 103 2.30 7.36 -13.61
N LEU A 104 2.20 6.56 -12.55
CA LEU A 104 2.75 6.85 -11.23
C LEU A 104 3.96 5.97 -10.89
N TYR A 105 4.50 5.23 -11.85
CA TYR A 105 5.55 4.25 -11.60
C TYR A 105 6.78 4.89 -10.97
N GLU A 106 7.27 5.98 -11.55
CA GLU A 106 8.47 6.68 -11.10
C GLU A 106 8.29 7.29 -9.71
N GLN A 107 7.10 7.82 -9.42
CA GLN A 107 6.77 8.34 -8.10
C GLN A 107 6.76 7.24 -7.04
N LYS A 108 6.22 6.06 -7.35
CA LYS A 108 6.21 4.91 -6.45
C LYS A 108 7.64 4.43 -6.18
N ILE A 109 8.47 4.33 -7.21
CA ILE A 109 9.90 4.00 -7.07
C ILE A 109 10.61 5.01 -6.18
N GLN A 110 10.46 6.32 -6.43
CA GLN A 110 11.07 7.36 -5.61
C GLN A 110 10.61 7.28 -4.15
N THR A 111 9.33 6.99 -3.92
CA THR A 111 8.77 6.81 -2.57
C THR A 111 9.45 5.65 -1.83
N ILE A 112 9.66 4.52 -2.50
CA ILE A 112 10.37 3.38 -1.90
C ILE A 112 11.83 3.76 -1.62
N ILE A 113 12.54 4.37 -2.58
CA ILE A 113 13.94 4.82 -2.42
C ILE A 113 14.09 5.75 -1.21
N ASN A 114 13.19 6.72 -1.04
CA ASN A 114 13.23 7.66 0.09
C ASN A 114 13.06 6.97 1.45
N GLY A 115 12.44 5.78 1.48
CA GLY A 115 12.29 4.96 2.68
C GLY A 115 13.43 3.96 2.92
N MET A 116 14.36 3.80 1.96
CA MET A 116 15.46 2.85 2.10
C MET A 116 16.56 3.36 3.03
N PRO A 117 17.16 2.48 3.85
CA PRO A 117 18.38 2.81 4.57
C PRO A 117 19.58 2.88 3.62
N SER A 118 20.70 3.44 4.08
CA SER A 118 21.98 3.28 3.38
C SER A 118 22.49 1.85 3.50
N PHE A 119 22.86 1.23 2.38
CA PHE A 119 23.42 -0.13 2.37
C PHE A 119 24.96 -0.08 2.46
N GLY A 120 25.52 -0.54 3.59
CA GLY A 120 26.97 -0.60 3.80
C GLY A 120 27.57 -1.96 3.44
N ALA A 121 26.79 -3.03 3.57
CA ALA A 121 27.20 -4.40 3.27
C ALA A 121 26.04 -5.25 2.72
N VAL A 122 26.36 -6.41 2.16
CA VAL A 122 25.38 -7.41 1.68
C VAL A 122 24.31 -7.72 2.74
N GLY A 123 24.73 -7.89 3.99
CA GLY A 123 23.79 -8.21 5.09
C GLY A 123 22.77 -7.12 5.39
N ASP A 124 23.03 -5.86 5.02
CA ASP A 124 22.04 -4.78 5.14
C ASP A 124 20.96 -4.89 4.05
N ILE A 125 21.37 -5.30 2.85
CA ILE A 125 20.46 -5.56 1.73
C ILE A 125 19.55 -6.75 2.06
N ASP A 126 20.12 -7.86 2.54
CA ASP A 126 19.34 -9.03 2.97
C ASP A 126 18.34 -8.67 4.06
N ARG A 127 18.79 -7.92 5.07
CA ARG A 127 17.91 -7.48 6.16
C ARG A 127 16.76 -6.64 5.65
N TYR A 128 17.02 -5.70 4.72
CA TYR A 128 15.97 -4.91 4.11
C TYR A 128 14.97 -5.78 3.34
N ILE A 129 15.46 -6.67 2.47
CA ILE A 129 14.61 -7.57 1.67
C ILE A 129 13.72 -8.42 2.59
N GLN A 130 14.29 -9.04 3.62
CA GLN A 130 13.55 -9.92 4.54
C GLN A 130 12.58 -9.15 5.45
N ASN A 131 12.89 -7.90 5.80
CA ASN A 131 11.97 -7.04 6.54
C ASN A 131 10.80 -6.59 5.68
N ALA A 132 11.05 -6.27 4.39
CA ALA A 132 10.00 -5.90 3.46
C ALA A 132 9.11 -7.11 3.12
N VAL A 133 9.72 -8.28 2.92
CA VAL A 133 9.05 -9.52 2.51
C VAL A 133 9.78 -10.74 3.06
N ALA A 134 9.25 -11.30 4.16
CA ALA A 134 9.82 -12.50 4.77
C ALA A 134 9.79 -13.69 3.81
N GLY A 135 10.93 -14.37 3.66
CA GLY A 135 11.06 -15.53 2.78
C GLY A 135 11.23 -15.18 1.30
N ALA A 136 11.52 -13.92 0.97
CA ALA A 136 11.84 -13.54 -0.40
C ALA A 136 13.04 -14.36 -0.93
N PRO A 137 12.97 -14.86 -2.18
CA PRO A 137 14.03 -15.69 -2.77
C PRO A 137 15.22 -14.88 -3.31
N VAL A 138 15.03 -13.57 -3.56
CA VAL A 138 16.12 -12.65 -3.92
C VAL A 138 16.99 -12.40 -2.68
N THR A 139 18.30 -12.41 -2.86
CA THR A 139 19.29 -12.20 -1.79
C THR A 139 20.16 -10.97 -2.06
N GLY A 140 20.76 -10.41 -1.01
CA GLY A 140 21.66 -9.26 -1.10
C GLY A 140 22.88 -9.53 -1.96
N ASP A 141 23.42 -10.75 -1.97
CA ASP A 141 24.53 -11.14 -2.84
C ASP A 141 24.15 -11.04 -4.33
N MET A 142 22.93 -11.48 -4.69
CA MET A 142 22.43 -11.36 -6.06
C MET A 142 22.31 -9.89 -6.48
N VAL A 143 21.78 -9.04 -5.60
CA VAL A 143 21.62 -7.61 -5.86
C VAL A 143 22.98 -6.93 -5.98
N LEU A 144 23.86 -7.09 -5.00
CA LEU A 144 25.19 -6.45 -5.00
C LEU A 144 26.03 -6.93 -6.19
N GLY A 145 25.98 -8.22 -6.52
CA GLY A 145 26.68 -8.78 -7.67
C GLY A 145 26.20 -8.16 -8.98
N ALA A 146 24.88 -8.11 -9.21
CA ALA A 146 24.30 -7.54 -10.41
C ALA A 146 24.57 -6.03 -10.52
N THR A 147 24.36 -5.26 -9.45
CA THR A 147 24.54 -3.80 -9.47
C THR A 147 26.01 -3.43 -9.69
N SER A 148 26.93 -4.17 -9.06
CA SER A 148 28.38 -3.98 -9.29
C SER A 148 28.79 -4.35 -10.71
N GLN A 149 28.24 -5.44 -11.27
CA GLN A 149 28.55 -5.89 -12.63
C GLN A 149 28.13 -4.86 -13.69
N TYR A 150 26.94 -4.26 -13.53
CA TYR A 150 26.37 -3.34 -14.51
C TYR A 150 26.58 -1.87 -14.15
N GLY A 151 27.22 -1.57 -13.02
CA GLY A 151 27.49 -0.21 -12.55
C GLY A 151 26.21 0.58 -12.25
N VAL A 152 25.18 -0.08 -11.71
CA VAL A 152 23.88 0.54 -11.42
C VAL A 152 23.63 0.77 -9.94
N ASP A 153 22.70 1.68 -9.62
CA ASP A 153 22.36 2.05 -8.25
C ASP A 153 21.61 0.92 -7.51
N ILE A 154 22.08 0.59 -6.30
CA ILE A 154 21.48 -0.47 -5.46
C ILE A 154 20.05 -0.09 -5.03
N PRO A 155 19.80 1.07 -4.40
CA PRO A 155 18.45 1.50 -4.05
C PRO A 155 17.46 1.47 -5.21
N LEU A 156 17.84 1.98 -6.39
CA LEU A 156 16.97 1.95 -7.57
C LEU A 156 16.63 0.52 -8.01
N THR A 157 17.63 -0.36 -8.10
CA THR A 157 17.42 -1.76 -8.48
C THR A 157 16.49 -2.47 -7.50
N MET A 158 16.68 -2.25 -6.20
CA MET A 158 15.84 -2.81 -5.15
C MET A 158 14.41 -2.26 -5.19
N ALA A 159 14.23 -0.96 -5.42
CA ALA A 159 12.91 -0.33 -5.45
C ALA A 159 12.04 -0.90 -6.57
N ILE A 160 12.63 -1.13 -7.74
CA ILE A 160 11.97 -1.76 -8.88
C ILE A 160 11.51 -3.17 -8.52
N MET A 161 12.41 -4.00 -7.97
CA MET A 161 12.07 -5.38 -7.61
C MET A 161 11.03 -5.48 -6.48
N GLU A 162 11.07 -4.55 -5.52
CA GLU A 162 10.08 -4.47 -4.46
C GLU A 162 8.69 -4.12 -5.02
N LEU A 163 8.62 -3.10 -5.88
CA LEU A 163 7.38 -2.62 -6.46
C LEU A 163 6.73 -3.67 -7.38
N ASP A 164 7.53 -4.29 -8.24
CA ASP A 164 7.00 -5.11 -9.34
C ASP A 164 6.57 -6.51 -8.91
N SER A 165 7.29 -7.11 -7.96
CA SER A 165 7.05 -8.51 -7.58
C SER A 165 7.28 -8.83 -6.11
N ARG A 166 7.45 -7.79 -5.25
CA ARG A 166 7.80 -7.99 -3.84
C ARG A 166 9.02 -8.90 -3.69
N PHE A 167 10.09 -8.60 -4.44
CA PHE A 167 11.31 -9.40 -4.49
C PHE A 167 11.07 -10.86 -4.95
N GLY A 168 10.14 -11.06 -5.87
CA GLY A 168 9.85 -12.36 -6.47
C GLY A 168 8.87 -13.24 -5.68
N THR A 169 8.08 -12.69 -4.75
CA THR A 169 7.08 -13.47 -4.00
C THR A 169 5.66 -13.36 -4.55
N VAL A 170 5.38 -12.35 -5.37
CA VAL A 170 4.03 -12.15 -5.94
C VAL A 170 4.04 -12.00 -7.46
N GLY A 171 2.87 -12.23 -8.06
CA GLY A 171 2.62 -11.98 -9.48
C GLY A 171 3.38 -12.92 -10.41
N ILE A 172 3.49 -12.51 -11.68
CA ILE A 172 4.18 -13.29 -12.73
C ILE A 172 5.68 -13.44 -12.39
N GLY A 173 6.29 -12.40 -11.80
CA GLY A 173 7.69 -12.40 -11.40
C GLY A 173 8.07 -13.57 -10.47
N ALA A 174 7.15 -13.98 -9.58
CA ALA A 174 7.32 -15.15 -8.71
C ALA A 174 7.51 -16.46 -9.49
N SER A 175 6.70 -16.66 -10.53
CA SER A 175 6.69 -17.89 -11.32
C SER A 175 7.76 -17.96 -12.41
N THR A 176 8.37 -16.82 -12.75
CA THR A 176 9.28 -16.71 -13.90
C THR A 176 10.69 -16.27 -13.52
N PHE A 177 11.02 -16.29 -12.23
CA PHE A 177 12.31 -15.84 -11.70
C PHE A 177 12.65 -14.41 -12.13
N ASN A 178 11.64 -13.54 -12.23
CA ASN A 178 11.75 -12.21 -12.84
C ASN A 178 11.33 -11.12 -11.84
N PRO A 179 12.21 -10.76 -10.89
CA PRO A 179 11.83 -9.90 -9.77
C PRO A 179 11.49 -8.46 -10.20
N GLY A 180 12.00 -7.98 -11.34
CA GLY A 180 11.60 -6.70 -11.91
C GLY A 180 10.58 -6.80 -13.04
N ASN A 181 9.94 -7.96 -13.25
CA ASN A 181 8.94 -8.11 -14.31
C ASN A 181 9.42 -7.67 -15.72
N ILE A 182 10.74 -7.78 -15.99
CA ILE A 182 11.40 -7.34 -17.22
C ILE A 182 10.83 -8.09 -18.42
N GLY A 183 10.36 -7.36 -19.43
CA GLY A 183 9.84 -7.95 -20.68
C GLY A 183 8.44 -8.56 -20.57
N ASN A 184 7.84 -8.58 -19.38
CA ASN A 184 6.46 -9.00 -19.22
C ASN A 184 5.53 -7.85 -19.63
N THR A 185 4.87 -8.02 -20.77
CA THR A 185 3.72 -7.20 -21.17
C THR A 185 2.48 -8.02 -20.88
N GLY A 186 1.29 -7.46 -20.64
CA GLY A 186 0.10 -8.25 -20.28
C GLY A 186 -0.26 -9.41 -21.23
N THR A 187 0.39 -9.51 -22.38
CA THR A 187 0.29 -10.58 -23.39
C THR A 187 1.57 -11.41 -23.58
N THR A 188 2.72 -11.01 -23.02
CA THR A 188 4.02 -11.68 -23.19
C THR A 188 4.64 -12.00 -21.84
N THR A 189 5.23 -13.18 -21.71
CA THR A 189 5.91 -13.61 -20.48
C THR A 189 7.36 -13.95 -20.77
N GLN A 190 8.26 -13.34 -20.00
CA GLN A 190 9.69 -13.57 -19.97
C GLN A 190 10.04 -14.27 -18.66
N ALA A 191 10.69 -15.44 -18.79
CA ALA A 191 11.23 -16.20 -17.69
C ALA A 191 12.74 -16.27 -17.77
N PHE A 192 13.37 -16.32 -16.59
CA PHE A 192 14.80 -16.52 -16.42
C PHE A 192 15.07 -17.90 -15.82
N GLY A 193 16.29 -18.41 -15.97
CA GLY A 193 16.67 -19.72 -15.44
C GLY A 193 16.91 -19.71 -13.92
N SER A 194 17.10 -18.54 -13.32
CA SER A 194 17.34 -18.38 -11.88
C SER A 194 17.00 -16.98 -11.37
N TRP A 195 16.84 -16.85 -10.04
CA TRP A 195 16.67 -15.55 -9.39
C TRP A 195 17.83 -14.59 -9.64
N ALA A 196 19.07 -15.09 -9.61
CA ALA A 196 20.26 -14.30 -9.89
C ALA A 196 20.21 -13.71 -11.31
N GLU A 197 19.83 -14.52 -12.30
CA GLU A 197 19.67 -14.07 -13.69
C GLU A 197 18.56 -13.01 -13.82
N GLY A 198 17.44 -13.19 -13.12
CA GLY A 198 16.37 -12.19 -13.08
C GLY A 198 16.81 -10.86 -12.47
N VAL A 199 17.58 -10.88 -11.38
CA VAL A 199 18.15 -9.67 -10.76
C VAL A 199 19.15 -9.00 -11.71
N SER A 200 20.02 -9.78 -12.37
CA SER A 200 20.94 -9.29 -13.40
C SER A 200 20.20 -8.64 -14.57
N ALA A 201 19.05 -9.17 -15.00
CA ALA A 201 18.26 -8.58 -16.07
C ALA A 201 17.70 -7.19 -15.72
N VAL A 202 17.32 -6.96 -14.45
CA VAL A 202 16.90 -5.62 -13.97
C VAL A 202 18.09 -4.65 -14.03
N ALA A 203 19.24 -5.06 -13.50
CA ALA A 203 20.44 -4.23 -13.50
C ALA A 203 20.94 -3.93 -14.93
N GLU A 204 20.89 -4.92 -15.82
CA GLU A 204 21.22 -4.75 -17.24
C GLU A 204 20.26 -3.75 -17.90
N TRP A 205 18.95 -3.89 -17.66
CA TRP A 205 17.97 -2.95 -18.20
C TRP A 205 18.30 -1.53 -17.76
N LEU A 206 18.55 -1.31 -16.46
CA LEU A 206 18.91 0.01 -15.93
C LEU A 206 20.17 0.57 -16.57
N SER A 207 21.21 -0.25 -16.74
CA SER A 207 22.46 0.21 -17.34
C SER A 207 22.25 0.79 -18.75
N ARG A 208 21.32 0.23 -19.55
CA ARG A 208 21.00 0.73 -20.90
C ARG A 208 20.21 2.04 -20.90
N HIS A 209 19.65 2.43 -19.76
CA HIS A 209 18.77 3.61 -19.63
C HIS A 209 19.38 4.70 -18.74
N HIS A 210 20.72 4.76 -18.67
CA HIS A 210 21.40 5.85 -17.97
C HIS A 210 21.28 7.18 -18.76
N ALA A 211 20.71 8.21 -18.13
CA ALA A 211 20.30 9.47 -18.77
C ALA A 211 21.46 10.44 -19.10
N GLY A 212 22.66 10.20 -18.56
CA GLY A 212 23.74 11.20 -18.55
C GLY A 212 24.90 10.99 -19.52
N THR A 213 25.08 9.80 -20.10
CA THR A 213 26.15 9.46 -21.05
C THR A 213 26.01 7.98 -21.37
N ALA A 214 26.25 7.59 -22.63
CA ALA A 214 26.32 6.19 -23.00
C ALA A 214 27.21 5.45 -21.98
N PRO A 215 26.71 4.39 -21.33
CA PRO A 215 27.51 3.63 -20.39
C PRO A 215 28.82 3.28 -21.06
N ALA A 216 29.95 3.49 -20.38
CA ALA A 216 31.19 2.85 -20.79
C ALA A 216 30.84 1.38 -21.01
N ALA A 217 31.12 0.85 -22.22
CA ALA A 217 30.75 -0.51 -22.58
C ALA A 217 31.06 -1.43 -21.39
N PRO A 218 30.10 -2.26 -20.95
CA PRO A 218 30.28 -3.09 -19.77
C PRO A 218 31.65 -3.75 -19.91
N PRO A 219 32.51 -3.70 -18.87
CA PRO A 219 33.84 -4.29 -18.98
C PRO A 219 33.66 -5.70 -19.55
N PRO A 220 34.48 -6.09 -20.55
CA PRO A 220 34.31 -7.37 -21.22
C PRO A 220 34.14 -8.40 -20.12
N VAL A 221 33.04 -9.15 -20.19
CA VAL A 221 32.68 -10.17 -19.20
C VAL A 221 33.89 -11.09 -19.11
N VAL A 222 34.78 -10.81 -18.16
CA VAL A 222 35.79 -11.75 -17.75
C VAL A 222 34.92 -12.81 -17.15
N ASN A 223 34.72 -13.91 -17.88
CA ASN A 223 33.97 -15.07 -17.42
C ASN A 223 34.41 -15.33 -15.99
N ALA A 224 33.63 -14.80 -15.03
CA ALA A 224 33.82 -15.13 -13.64
C ALA A 224 33.68 -16.64 -13.66
N PRO A 225 34.68 -17.38 -13.14
CA PRO A 225 34.65 -18.82 -13.19
C PRO A 225 33.27 -19.22 -12.72
N THR A 226 32.51 -19.83 -13.63
CA THR A 226 31.16 -20.35 -13.36
C THR A 226 31.29 -21.02 -12.01
N PRO A 227 30.53 -20.62 -10.97
CA PRO A 227 30.66 -21.21 -9.66
C PRO A 227 30.64 -22.71 -9.90
N ASN A 228 31.79 -23.34 -9.63
CA ASN A 228 32.01 -24.75 -9.91
C ASN A 228 30.77 -25.44 -9.35
N PRO A 229 29.98 -26.15 -10.17
CA PRO A 229 28.67 -26.64 -9.76
C PRO A 229 28.85 -27.26 -8.40
N THR A 230 28.20 -26.68 -7.38
CA THR A 230 28.23 -27.22 -6.03
C THR A 230 28.04 -28.71 -6.19
N PRO A 231 29.05 -29.54 -5.85
CA PRO A 231 29.02 -30.95 -6.19
C PRO A 231 27.69 -31.48 -5.71
N ALA A 232 26.93 -32.06 -6.64
CA ALA A 232 25.63 -32.64 -6.35
C ALA A 232 25.79 -33.41 -5.04
N PRO A 233 24.92 -33.19 -4.03
CA PRO A 233 25.08 -33.80 -2.72
C PRO A 233 25.35 -35.27 -2.97
N THR A 234 26.54 -35.72 -2.56
CA THR A 234 26.91 -37.12 -2.67
C THR A 234 25.74 -37.88 -2.06
N PRO A 235 25.07 -38.78 -2.80
CA PRO A 235 23.92 -39.49 -2.26
C PRO A 235 24.37 -40.07 -0.94
N SER A 236 23.73 -39.64 0.15
CA SER A 236 23.98 -40.24 1.45
C SER A 236 23.87 -41.74 1.26
N PRO A 237 24.84 -42.54 1.73
CA PRO A 237 24.78 -43.99 1.62
C PRO A 237 23.41 -44.39 2.14
N ILE A 238 22.63 -45.04 1.26
CA ILE A 238 21.34 -45.60 1.61
C ILE A 238 21.63 -46.48 2.85
N PRO A 239 21.11 -46.13 4.04
CA PRO A 239 21.28 -46.98 5.20
C PRO A 239 20.76 -48.37 4.81
N PRO A 240 21.44 -49.46 5.18
CA PRO A 240 21.01 -50.79 4.80
C PRO A 240 19.54 -50.96 5.16
N THR A 241 18.75 -51.25 4.14
CA THR A 241 17.35 -51.63 4.28
C THR A 241 17.32 -52.87 5.17
N ASN A 242 17.10 -52.66 6.47
CA ASN A 242 16.77 -53.73 7.38
C ASN A 242 15.43 -54.29 6.89
N THR A 243 15.48 -55.40 6.16
CA THR A 243 14.32 -56.20 5.83
C THR A 243 13.63 -56.58 7.15
N PRO A 244 12.41 -56.08 7.42
CA PRO A 244 11.73 -56.44 8.66
C PRO A 244 11.32 -57.91 8.59
N THR A 245 11.84 -58.69 9.54
CA THR A 245 11.28 -59.97 9.94
C THR A 245 9.82 -59.76 10.33
N PRO A 246 8.86 -60.56 9.83
CA PRO A 246 7.46 -60.46 10.25
C PRO A 246 7.32 -60.94 11.70
N SER A 247 7.14 -59.99 12.63
CA SER A 247 6.71 -60.31 13.98
C SER A 247 5.20 -60.11 14.07
N VAL A 248 4.54 -61.21 14.41
CA VAL A 248 3.12 -61.31 14.78
C VAL A 248 2.94 -60.76 16.21
N GLU A 249 1.71 -60.34 16.54
CA GLU A 249 1.18 -59.97 17.88
C GLU A 249 1.49 -58.53 18.35
N ALA A 250 0.59 -57.76 18.97
CA ALA A 250 -0.81 -57.95 19.39
C ALA A 250 -1.47 -56.57 19.48
N SER A 251 -2.78 -56.52 19.24
CA SER A 251 -3.62 -55.35 19.42
C SER A 251 -3.74 -54.97 20.91
N THR A 252 -3.36 -53.74 21.27
CA THR A 252 -3.85 -53.08 22.49
C THR A 252 -4.27 -51.66 22.17
N SER A 253 -5.59 -51.47 22.19
CA SER A 253 -6.28 -50.19 22.22
C SER A 253 -5.98 -49.45 23.52
N THR A 254 -5.61 -48.18 23.43
CA THR A 254 -5.64 -47.23 24.55
C THR A 254 -6.48 -46.00 24.16
N PRO A 255 -7.34 -45.52 25.05
CA PRO A 255 -8.38 -44.53 24.75
C PRO A 255 -7.85 -43.08 24.71
N PRO A 256 -8.59 -42.16 24.06
CA PRO A 256 -8.27 -40.73 24.10
C PRO A 256 -8.45 -40.16 25.51
N THR A 257 -7.45 -39.44 25.99
CA THR A 257 -7.54 -38.62 27.21
C THR A 257 -8.01 -37.23 26.81
N ASP A 258 -9.31 -36.98 26.97
CA ASP A 258 -9.90 -35.65 26.99
C ASP A 258 -9.39 -34.89 28.22
N THR A 259 -8.59 -33.84 27.99
CA THR A 259 -8.28 -32.85 29.03
C THR A 259 -9.11 -31.60 28.79
N ALA A 260 -10.33 -31.62 29.31
CA ALA A 260 -11.14 -30.42 29.50
C ALA A 260 -10.51 -29.58 30.62
N THR A 261 -9.91 -28.44 30.27
CA THR A 261 -9.60 -27.40 31.26
C THR A 261 -10.78 -26.44 31.31
N SER A 262 -11.53 -26.56 32.40
CA SER A 262 -12.65 -25.70 32.76
C SER A 262 -12.12 -24.35 33.24
N THR A 263 -12.39 -23.29 32.48
CA THR A 263 -12.23 -21.91 32.94
C THR A 263 -13.58 -21.45 33.52
N PRO A 264 -13.63 -20.88 34.74
CA PRO A 264 -14.87 -20.43 35.35
C PRO A 264 -15.49 -19.25 34.58
N PRO A 265 -16.83 -19.16 34.48
CA PRO A 265 -17.49 -18.00 33.90
C PRO A 265 -17.31 -16.79 34.80
N ILE A 266 -16.75 -15.72 34.23
CA ILE A 266 -16.81 -14.38 34.83
C ILE A 266 -18.24 -13.86 34.59
N ASP A 267 -18.98 -13.80 35.68
CA ASP A 267 -20.26 -13.10 35.79
C ASP A 267 -20.03 -11.60 35.61
N THR A 268 -20.43 -11.07 34.45
CA THR A 268 -20.55 -9.63 34.23
C THR A 268 -21.99 -9.35 33.85
N SER A 269 -22.81 -9.12 34.87
CA SER A 269 -24.13 -8.52 34.74
C SER A 269 -24.03 -7.15 34.08
N VAL A 270 -24.35 -7.08 32.78
CA VAL A 270 -24.62 -5.83 32.06
C VAL A 270 -26.09 -5.48 32.27
N PRO A 271 -26.43 -4.25 32.72
CA PRO A 271 -27.82 -3.83 32.78
C PRO A 271 -28.39 -3.69 31.36
N VAL A 272 -29.43 -4.49 31.09
CA VAL A 272 -30.32 -4.35 29.94
C VAL A 272 -31.10 -3.05 30.12
N ASN A 273 -30.76 -2.02 29.34
CA ASN A 273 -31.61 -0.85 29.21
C ASN A 273 -32.55 -1.07 28.02
N SER A 274 -33.76 -1.54 28.33
CA SER A 274 -34.87 -1.67 27.39
C SER A 274 -35.45 -0.28 27.10
N SER A 275 -35.21 0.23 25.90
CA SER A 275 -35.97 1.34 25.33
C SER A 275 -36.59 0.88 24.02
N THR A 276 -37.77 0.28 24.14
CA THR A 276 -38.69 0.03 23.05
C THR A 276 -39.35 1.36 22.68
N SER A 277 -39.02 1.92 21.52
CA SER A 277 -39.81 2.98 20.91
C SER A 277 -40.16 2.58 19.49
N THR A 278 -41.39 2.09 19.33
CA THR A 278 -42.13 1.96 18.09
C THR A 278 -42.31 3.35 17.46
N PRO A 279 -41.89 3.59 16.21
CA PRO A 279 -42.44 4.67 15.41
C PRO A 279 -43.66 4.13 14.65
N ALA A 280 -44.79 4.79 14.89
CA ALA A 280 -46.02 4.59 14.15
C ALA A 280 -45.84 4.92 12.66
N ASP A 281 -46.58 4.19 11.84
CA ASP A 281 -46.97 4.54 10.48
C ASP A 281 -47.40 6.01 10.37
N SER A 282 -46.89 6.70 9.34
CA SER A 282 -47.65 7.74 8.65
C SER A 282 -47.06 8.06 7.28
N ASP A 283 -47.85 7.73 6.27
CA ASP A 283 -48.09 8.44 5.02
C ASP A 283 -47.03 8.47 3.89
N THR A 284 -47.29 7.57 2.94
CA THR A 284 -47.57 7.86 1.53
C THR A 284 -47.32 9.30 1.03
N SER A 285 -46.29 9.46 0.21
CA SER A 285 -46.24 10.53 -0.81
C SER A 285 -45.50 10.03 -2.04
N THR A 286 -46.29 9.50 -2.98
CA THR A 286 -45.94 9.16 -4.35
C THR A 286 -45.51 10.43 -5.08
N SER A 287 -44.21 10.59 -5.34
CA SER A 287 -43.70 11.66 -6.21
C SER A 287 -43.49 11.10 -7.61
N THR A 288 -44.40 11.48 -8.52
CA THR A 288 -44.32 11.25 -9.96
C THR A 288 -43.10 11.96 -10.56
N PRO A 289 -42.23 11.30 -11.34
CA PRO A 289 -41.18 12.00 -12.06
C PRO A 289 -41.75 12.79 -13.24
N ILE A 290 -41.57 14.11 -13.21
CA ILE A 290 -41.84 15.02 -14.33
C ILE A 290 -40.78 14.75 -15.41
N SER A 291 -41.21 14.10 -16.49
CA SER A 291 -40.45 13.94 -17.72
C SER A 291 -40.36 15.28 -18.45
N LEU A 292 -39.19 15.94 -18.38
CA LEU A 292 -38.89 17.12 -19.19
C LEU A 292 -38.65 16.69 -20.64
N GLY A 293 -39.67 16.90 -21.48
CA GLY A 293 -39.56 16.78 -22.92
C GLY A 293 -38.57 17.80 -23.49
N ARG A 294 -37.45 17.31 -24.03
CA ARG A 294 -36.57 18.07 -24.94
C ARG A 294 -37.33 18.33 -26.25
N GLN A 295 -37.83 19.55 -26.44
CA GLN A 295 -38.22 20.06 -27.75
C GLN A 295 -36.96 20.34 -28.58
N SER A 296 -36.71 19.49 -29.56
CA SER A 296 -35.73 19.75 -30.61
C SER A 296 -36.31 20.75 -31.60
N ARG A 297 -35.87 22.02 -31.54
CA ARG A 297 -36.09 22.98 -32.64
C ARG A 297 -35.04 22.73 -33.71
N SER A 298 -35.44 22.00 -34.75
CA SER A 298 -34.74 21.97 -36.03
C SER A 298 -34.93 23.33 -36.69
N ARG A 299 -33.86 24.11 -36.81
CA ARG A 299 -33.85 25.37 -37.55
C ARG A 299 -33.31 25.08 -38.95
N ASN A 300 -34.24 25.00 -39.90
CA ASN A 300 -34.00 24.95 -41.32
C ASN A 300 -33.59 26.34 -41.80
N ILE A 301 -32.40 26.49 -42.37
CA ILE A 301 -32.01 27.65 -43.19
C ILE A 301 -31.21 27.08 -44.35
N GLY A 302 -31.65 27.39 -45.57
CA GLY A 302 -30.95 27.06 -46.81
C GLY A 302 -29.75 27.97 -47.08
#